data_AF-A0A0A9AN99-F1
#
_entry.id   AF-A0A0A9AN99-F1
#
_cell.length_a   1.000
_cell.length_b   1.000
_cell.length_c   1.000
_cell.angle_alpha   90.00
_cell.angle_beta   90.00
_cell.angle_gamma   90.00
#
_symmetry.space_group_name_H-M   'P 1'
#
loop_
_entity.id
_entity.type
_entity.pdbx_description
1 polymer ?
#
loop_
_entity_poly.entity_id
_entity_poly.type
_entity_poly.pdbx_seq_one_letter_code
_entity_poly.pdbx_strand_id
1 'polypeptide(L)'
;MPVFPTTGCRPTHLSSSAPPPRSFMASSATPASPDASDDEGGGSSGVTSRCLVRSVYGVVSQLSEFKKQVIRDLGFGGLLYLPSIFKVNLKFSIWLLSRLDPTTSEIVLDENRRILVYEKDVGTVFGIPAGELDVCRADITSKGVEFLRYTLGLDRSSARSFKGLESVLQDQIDENSSRQEIDRFKIAFVIYVMVHLLAPSAKWDHGNIDFWGALKNADLIDRFNWCRYVYGHVLEDAQRVRECVSQNLPVTSISGCHLFLQSSRSL
;
A
#
# COMPACT_ATOMS: atom_id res chain seq x y z
N MET A 1 -7.30 -32.06 -9.83
CA MET A 1 -7.75 -31.05 -8.86
C MET A 1 -6.70 -30.95 -7.76
N PRO A 2 -5.78 -29.97 -7.76
CA PRO A 2 -4.88 -29.78 -6.64
C PRO A 2 -5.50 -28.83 -5.62
N VAL A 3 -5.56 -29.28 -4.37
CA VAL A 3 -6.03 -28.57 -3.18
C VAL A 3 -4.87 -27.71 -2.66
N PHE A 4 -5.13 -26.42 -2.43
CA PHE A 4 -4.17 -25.51 -1.78
C PHE A 4 -4.31 -25.61 -0.26
N PRO A 5 -3.21 -25.71 0.52
CA PRO A 5 -3.28 -25.70 1.97
C PRO A 5 -3.43 -24.27 2.51
N THR A 6 -4.46 -24.05 3.33
CA THR A 6 -4.64 -22.89 4.20
C THR A 6 -3.72 -22.99 5.41
N THR A 7 -2.72 -22.13 5.52
CA THR A 7 -1.96 -21.94 6.77
C THR A 7 -2.21 -20.54 7.31
N GLY A 8 -3.14 -20.46 8.27
CA GLY A 8 -3.33 -19.29 9.12
C GLY A 8 -2.14 -19.10 10.06
N CYS A 9 -1.73 -17.85 10.21
CA CYS A 9 -0.65 -17.44 11.11
C CYS A 9 -1.11 -17.58 12.58
N ARG A 10 -0.36 -18.35 13.38
CA ARG A 10 -0.68 -18.70 14.78
C ARG A 10 -0.40 -17.52 15.74
N PRO A 11 -1.21 -17.28 16.78
CA PRO A 11 -0.99 -16.16 17.72
C PRO A 11 0.00 -16.51 18.83
N THR A 12 0.89 -15.57 19.16
CA THR A 12 1.83 -15.63 20.29
C THR A 12 1.22 -15.06 21.58
N HIS A 13 1.54 -15.75 22.67
CA HIS A 13 1.11 -15.58 24.06
C HIS A 13 1.38 -14.16 24.62
N LEU A 14 0.40 -13.59 25.35
CA LEU A 14 0.58 -12.38 26.16
C LEU A 14 1.48 -12.67 27.38
N SER A 15 2.41 -11.77 27.67
CA SER A 15 3.08 -11.66 28.97
C SER A 15 2.93 -10.24 29.51
N SER A 16 2.45 -10.16 30.75
CA SER A 16 2.09 -8.96 31.51
C SER A 16 3.30 -8.38 32.21
N SER A 17 3.52 -7.06 32.14
CA SER A 17 4.29 -6.29 33.12
C SER A 17 3.93 -4.79 33.05
N ALA A 18 3.56 -4.23 34.22
CA ALA A 18 3.10 -2.84 34.42
C ALA A 18 4.27 -1.85 34.57
N PRO A 19 4.08 -0.54 34.26
CA PRO A 19 5.09 0.49 34.50
C PRO A 19 4.87 1.26 35.83
N PRO A 20 5.93 1.79 36.48
CA PRO A 20 5.83 2.62 37.69
C PRO A 20 5.60 4.13 37.37
N PRO A 21 5.28 4.98 38.38
CA PRO A 21 4.59 6.26 38.18
C PRO A 21 5.50 7.49 37.94
N ARG A 22 4.87 8.55 37.42
CA ARG A 22 5.43 9.85 37.00
C ARG A 22 5.81 10.75 38.19
N SER A 23 6.93 11.48 38.05
CA SER A 23 7.31 12.63 38.87
C SER A 23 7.00 13.96 38.16
N PHE A 24 6.39 14.89 38.90
CA PHE A 24 6.13 16.28 38.53
C PHE A 24 7.40 17.15 38.60
N MET A 25 7.55 18.11 37.67
CA MET A 25 8.06 19.45 37.98
C MET A 25 7.78 20.45 36.83
N ALA A 26 7.76 21.74 37.17
CA ALA A 26 6.97 22.82 36.56
C ALA A 26 7.79 23.88 35.78
N SER A 27 7.03 24.79 35.14
CA SER A 27 7.37 26.15 34.63
C SER A 27 7.79 26.19 33.15
N SER A 28 7.32 27.09 32.26
CA SER A 28 7.03 28.53 32.41
C SER A 28 6.16 29.06 31.24
N ALA A 29 5.30 30.06 31.46
CA ALA A 29 4.56 30.85 30.44
C ALA A 29 5.49 31.93 29.81
N THR A 30 5.39 32.39 28.55
CA THR A 30 4.36 33.22 27.81
C THR A 30 5.00 33.58 26.42
N PRO A 31 4.37 34.25 25.40
CA PRO A 31 2.97 34.52 25.04
C PRO A 31 2.57 34.11 23.58
N ALA A 32 1.25 34.14 23.30
CA ALA A 32 0.57 33.90 22.01
C ALA A 32 0.79 35.03 20.97
N SER A 33 0.73 34.85 19.64
CA SER A 33 -0.43 34.55 18.72
C SER A 33 0.09 34.56 17.25
N PRO A 34 -0.71 34.41 16.16
CA PRO A 34 -2.08 33.87 15.98
C PRO A 34 -2.23 32.80 14.85
N ASP A 35 -3.39 32.12 14.88
CA ASP A 35 -4.16 31.50 13.79
C ASP A 35 -3.62 30.28 13.03
N ALA A 36 -3.87 29.11 13.63
CA ALA A 36 -4.26 27.89 12.91
C ALA A 36 -5.44 27.24 13.65
N SER A 37 -6.59 27.92 13.64
CA SER A 37 -7.87 27.35 14.05
C SER A 37 -8.65 27.01 12.78
N ASP A 38 -8.90 25.72 12.59
CA ASP A 38 -10.24 25.14 12.38
C ASP A 38 -10.09 23.69 11.89
N ASP A 39 -10.13 22.74 12.84
CA ASP A 39 -11.14 21.67 12.91
C ASP A 39 -10.75 20.66 14.01
N GLU A 40 -10.95 21.04 15.28
CA GLU A 40 -11.43 20.06 16.27
C GLU A 40 -12.96 20.09 16.19
N GLY A 41 -13.52 19.11 15.50
CA GLY A 41 -14.95 19.04 15.20
C GLY A 41 -15.42 17.61 14.99
N GLY A 42 -15.59 16.86 16.08
CA GLY A 42 -16.52 15.73 16.15
C GLY A 42 -15.92 14.36 15.88
N GLY A 43 -16.10 13.47 16.86
CA GLY A 43 -15.95 12.03 16.70
C GLY A 43 -16.91 11.49 15.64
N SER A 44 -16.53 11.60 14.37
CA SER A 44 -17.15 10.85 13.30
C SER A 44 -16.66 9.41 13.43
N SER A 45 -17.56 8.48 13.70
CA SER A 45 -17.38 7.05 13.42
C SER A 45 -17.28 6.82 11.90
N GLY A 46 -16.31 7.47 11.27
CA GLY A 46 -16.11 7.50 9.83
C GLY A 46 -15.18 6.38 9.42
N VAL A 47 -15.58 5.66 8.36
CA VAL A 47 -14.72 4.69 7.69
C VAL A 47 -13.48 5.40 7.18
N THR A 48 -12.31 4.86 7.47
CA THR A 48 -11.03 5.38 6.96
C THR A 48 -10.50 4.52 5.81
N SER A 49 -9.84 5.15 4.84
CA SER A 49 -9.10 4.45 3.79
C SER A 49 -7.63 4.83 3.88
N ARG A 50 -6.77 3.81 3.77
CA ARG A 50 -5.31 3.96 3.74
C ARG A 50 -4.77 4.24 2.33
N CYS A 51 -5.64 4.20 1.33
CA CYS A 51 -5.26 4.45 -0.04
C CYS A 51 -5.08 5.95 -0.28
N LEU A 52 -3.83 6.34 -0.52
CA LEU A 52 -3.37 7.71 -0.71
C LEU A 52 -3.01 7.95 -2.17
N VAL A 53 -3.97 7.73 -3.08
CA VAL A 53 -3.81 7.97 -4.53
C VAL A 53 -3.34 9.40 -4.82
N ARG A 54 -3.77 10.37 -4.00
CA ARG A 54 -3.33 11.77 -4.08
C ARG A 54 -1.82 11.91 -3.83
N SER A 55 -1.25 11.15 -2.89
CA SER A 55 0.18 11.20 -2.61
C SER A 55 0.99 10.66 -3.78
N VAL A 56 0.55 9.53 -4.35
CA VAL A 56 1.16 8.96 -5.56
C VAL A 56 1.07 9.93 -6.74
N TYR A 57 -0.11 10.51 -6.99
CA TYR A 57 -0.29 11.53 -8.04
C TYR A 57 0.65 12.74 -7.82
N GLY A 58 0.72 13.25 -6.59
CA GLY A 58 1.56 14.39 -6.24
C GLY A 58 3.03 14.15 -6.54
N VAL A 59 3.57 12.97 -6.20
CA VAL A 59 4.95 12.59 -6.53
C VAL A 59 5.13 12.46 -8.05
N VAL A 60 4.29 11.65 -8.70
CA VAL A 60 4.40 11.32 -10.12
C VAL A 60 4.35 12.56 -11.03
N SER A 61 3.49 13.53 -10.68
CA SER A 61 3.33 14.78 -11.43
C SER A 61 4.58 15.68 -11.44
N GLN A 62 5.49 15.48 -10.48
CA GLN A 62 6.70 16.29 -10.29
C GLN A 62 7.97 15.60 -10.81
N LEU A 63 7.87 14.35 -11.28
CA LEU A 63 9.03 13.61 -11.79
C LEU A 63 9.55 14.20 -13.11
N SER A 64 10.87 14.21 -13.26
CA SER A 64 11.51 14.50 -14.55
C SER A 64 11.16 13.41 -15.59
N GLU A 65 11.26 13.72 -16.88
CA GLU A 65 10.99 12.72 -17.91
C GLU A 65 11.94 11.53 -17.86
N PHE A 66 13.20 11.74 -17.45
CA PHE A 66 14.13 10.65 -17.21
C PHE A 66 13.59 9.67 -16.16
N LYS A 67 13.17 10.17 -14.99
CA LYS A 67 12.56 9.33 -13.93
C LYS A 67 11.29 8.63 -14.40
N LYS A 68 10.46 9.31 -15.19
CA LYS A 68 9.26 8.68 -15.78
C LYS A 68 9.63 7.58 -16.78
N GLN A 69 10.69 7.74 -17.56
CA GLN A 69 11.18 6.68 -18.44
C GLN A 69 11.65 5.47 -17.64
N VAL A 70 12.41 5.69 -16.56
CA VAL A 70 12.82 4.60 -15.64
C VAL A 70 11.60 3.86 -15.09
N ILE A 71 10.51 4.56 -14.74
CA ILE A 71 9.25 3.92 -14.27
C ILE A 71 8.56 3.12 -15.38
N ARG A 72 8.57 3.61 -16.63
CA ARG A 72 8.04 2.88 -17.79
C ARG A 72 8.82 1.59 -18.02
N ASP A 73 10.14 1.67 -17.98
CA ASP A 73 11.04 0.52 -18.17
C ASP A 73 10.92 -0.49 -17.02
N LEU A 74 10.58 -0.04 -15.81
CA LEU A 74 10.26 -0.89 -14.66
C LEU A 74 8.92 -1.64 -14.82
N GLY A 75 8.12 -1.28 -15.82
CA GLY A 75 6.80 -1.85 -16.07
C GLY A 75 5.67 -1.24 -15.22
N PHE A 76 5.92 -0.13 -14.52
CA PHE A 76 4.92 0.59 -13.70
C PHE A 76 4.40 1.85 -14.41
N GLY A 77 4.56 1.93 -15.73
CA GLY A 77 4.24 3.11 -16.54
C GLY A 77 2.78 3.56 -16.45
N GLY A 78 1.82 2.67 -16.19
CA GLY A 78 0.41 3.05 -16.07
C GLY A 78 0.14 3.99 -14.89
N LEU A 79 0.95 3.91 -13.83
CA LEU A 79 0.83 4.79 -12.68
C LEU A 79 1.15 6.26 -12.99
N LEU A 80 1.86 6.51 -14.10
CA LEU A 80 2.15 7.86 -14.58
C LEU A 80 0.91 8.62 -15.05
N TYR A 81 -0.17 7.90 -15.36
CA TYR A 81 -1.41 8.43 -15.91
C TYR A 81 -2.55 8.40 -14.90
N LEU A 82 -2.26 8.20 -13.62
CA LEU A 82 -3.28 8.21 -12.57
C LEU A 82 -4.02 9.56 -12.59
N PRO A 83 -5.36 9.54 -12.64
CA PRO A 83 -6.13 10.77 -12.54
C PRO A 83 -6.02 11.35 -11.13
N SER A 84 -6.19 12.67 -11.03
CA SER A 84 -6.25 13.36 -9.75
C SER A 84 -7.57 13.08 -9.02
N ILE A 85 -7.70 11.90 -8.42
CA ILE A 85 -8.88 11.48 -7.67
C ILE A 85 -8.82 12.08 -6.27
N PHE A 86 -9.69 13.06 -6.00
CA PHE A 86 -9.73 13.75 -4.70
C PHE A 86 -10.73 13.15 -3.70
N LYS A 87 -11.68 12.34 -4.15
CA LYS A 87 -12.71 11.73 -3.31
C LYS A 87 -12.97 10.29 -3.75
N VAL A 88 -12.84 9.37 -2.82
CA VAL A 88 -13.16 7.95 -2.99
C VAL A 88 -14.44 7.66 -2.22
N ASN A 89 -15.42 7.02 -2.85
CA ASN A 89 -16.65 6.65 -2.17
C ASN A 89 -16.42 5.40 -1.31
N LEU A 90 -16.07 5.57 -0.03
CA LEU A 90 -15.74 4.46 0.86
C LEU A 90 -16.93 3.55 1.15
N LYS A 91 -18.16 4.09 1.15
CA LYS A 91 -19.37 3.27 1.26
C LYS A 91 -19.51 2.33 0.07
N PHE A 92 -19.24 2.83 -1.13
CA PHE A 92 -19.25 2.02 -2.34
C PHE A 92 -18.11 0.98 -2.35
N SER A 93 -16.92 1.34 -1.89
CA SER A 93 -15.84 0.35 -1.69
C SER A 93 -16.22 -0.75 -0.72
N ILE A 94 -16.81 -0.42 0.44
CA ILE A 94 -17.28 -1.44 1.39
C ILE A 94 -18.32 -2.32 0.73
N TRP A 95 -19.28 -1.73 0.02
CA TRP A 95 -20.29 -2.50 -0.71
C TRP A 95 -19.64 -3.46 -1.72
N LEU A 96 -18.75 -2.98 -2.58
CA LEU A 96 -18.02 -3.82 -3.54
C LEU A 96 -17.22 -4.94 -2.86
N LEU A 97 -16.46 -4.63 -1.81
CA LEU A 97 -15.67 -5.60 -1.05
C LEU A 97 -16.56 -6.65 -0.38
N SER A 98 -17.72 -6.25 0.17
CA SER A 98 -18.71 -7.18 0.73
C SER A 98 -19.36 -8.09 -0.31
N ARG A 99 -19.29 -7.72 -1.59
CA ARG A 99 -19.83 -8.50 -2.72
C ARG A 99 -18.78 -9.35 -3.43
N LEU A 100 -17.49 -9.07 -3.24
CA LEU A 100 -16.41 -9.83 -3.83
C LEU A 100 -16.19 -11.13 -3.06
N ASP A 101 -16.49 -12.26 -3.70
CA ASP A 101 -16.18 -13.59 -3.16
C ASP A 101 -14.71 -13.94 -3.42
N PRO A 102 -13.87 -14.09 -2.37
CA PRO A 102 -12.45 -14.42 -2.53
C PRO A 102 -12.18 -15.81 -3.11
N THR A 103 -13.14 -16.74 -3.00
CA THR A 103 -12.97 -18.12 -3.47
C THR A 103 -13.21 -18.21 -4.96
N THR A 104 -14.30 -17.60 -5.44
CA THR A 104 -14.66 -17.64 -6.86
C THR A 104 -14.07 -16.47 -7.65
N SER A 105 -13.55 -15.45 -6.97
CA SER A 105 -13.09 -14.19 -7.58
C SER A 105 -14.20 -13.52 -8.39
N GLU A 106 -15.40 -13.44 -7.81
CA GLU A 106 -16.59 -12.84 -8.41
C GLU A 106 -17.18 -11.74 -7.53
N ILE A 107 -17.54 -10.60 -8.13
CA ILE A 107 -18.45 -9.64 -7.49
C ILE A 107 -19.88 -10.12 -7.73
N VAL A 108 -20.55 -10.53 -6.66
CA VAL A 108 -21.93 -11.03 -6.69
C VAL A 108 -22.89 -9.85 -6.50
N LEU A 109 -23.54 -9.41 -7.57
CA LEU A 109 -24.48 -8.29 -7.52
C LEU A 109 -25.88 -8.73 -7.07
N ASP A 110 -26.31 -9.92 -7.51
CA ASP A 110 -27.50 -10.65 -7.06
C ASP A 110 -27.41 -12.13 -7.50
N GLU A 111 -28.53 -12.86 -7.46
CA GLU A 111 -28.61 -14.29 -7.80
C GLU A 111 -28.10 -14.60 -9.22
N ASN A 112 -28.31 -13.69 -10.18
CA ASN A 112 -28.06 -13.93 -11.60
C ASN A 112 -26.94 -13.06 -12.18
N ARG A 113 -26.52 -12.00 -11.49
CA ARG A 113 -25.50 -11.06 -11.98
C ARG A 113 -24.20 -11.23 -11.19
N ARG A 114 -23.16 -11.69 -11.90
CA ARG A 114 -21.81 -11.91 -11.38
C ARG A 114 -20.80 -11.24 -12.31
N ILE A 115 -19.79 -10.60 -11.73
CA ILE A 115 -18.67 -10.02 -12.49
C ILE A 115 -17.41 -10.75 -12.05
N LEU A 116 -16.74 -11.43 -12.99
CA LEU A 116 -15.45 -12.06 -12.75
C LEU A 116 -14.37 -10.99 -12.64
N VAL A 117 -13.50 -11.14 -11.65
CA VAL A 117 -12.37 -10.24 -11.42
C VAL A 117 -11.11 -11.07 -11.31
N TYR A 118 -10.06 -10.67 -12.00
CA TYR A 118 -8.79 -11.40 -12.07
C TYR A 118 -7.61 -10.49 -11.74
N GLU A 119 -6.50 -11.12 -11.34
CA GLU A 119 -5.24 -10.38 -11.12
C GLU A 119 -4.82 -9.57 -12.36
N LYS A 120 -5.01 -10.08 -13.58
CA LYS A 120 -4.69 -9.36 -14.83
C LYS A 120 -5.48 -8.06 -15.02
N ASP A 121 -6.66 -7.95 -14.40
CA ASP A 121 -7.47 -6.74 -14.47
C ASP A 121 -6.81 -5.62 -13.66
N VAL A 122 -6.06 -5.94 -12.60
CA VAL A 122 -5.21 -4.98 -11.87
C VAL A 122 -4.17 -4.38 -12.81
N GLY A 123 -3.51 -5.21 -13.62
CA GLY A 123 -2.55 -4.76 -14.64
C GLY A 123 -3.20 -3.89 -15.70
N THR A 124 -4.45 -4.20 -16.08
CA THR A 124 -5.22 -3.38 -17.03
C THR A 124 -5.58 -2.01 -16.45
N VAL A 125 -5.92 -1.94 -15.17
CA VAL A 125 -6.32 -0.68 -14.50
C VAL A 125 -5.11 0.20 -14.16
N PHE A 126 -4.02 -0.39 -13.65
CA PHE A 126 -2.88 0.37 -13.13
C PHE A 126 -1.64 0.37 -14.04
N GLY A 127 -1.61 -0.48 -15.08
CA GLY A 127 -0.44 -0.67 -15.94
C GLY A 127 0.81 -1.04 -15.13
N ILE A 128 0.69 -2.08 -14.30
CA ILE A 128 1.77 -2.68 -13.49
C ILE A 128 2.06 -4.11 -13.96
N PRO A 129 3.23 -4.69 -13.63
CA PRO A 129 3.63 -5.96 -14.21
C PRO A 129 2.82 -7.15 -13.71
N ALA A 130 2.52 -8.07 -14.64
CA ALA A 130 1.93 -9.39 -14.40
C ALA A 130 2.95 -10.48 -14.79
N GLY A 131 4.14 -10.42 -14.18
CA GLY A 131 5.23 -11.34 -14.50
C GLY A 131 5.02 -12.78 -14.04
N GLU A 132 6.03 -13.62 -14.28
CA GLU A 132 6.00 -15.05 -13.98
C GLU A 132 6.49 -15.38 -12.56
N LEU A 133 7.28 -14.50 -11.96
CA LEU A 133 7.83 -14.71 -10.62
C LEU A 133 6.82 -14.29 -9.55
N ASP A 134 6.71 -15.08 -8.48
CA ASP A 134 5.82 -14.76 -7.36
C ASP A 134 6.52 -13.82 -6.37
N VAL A 135 5.90 -12.67 -6.08
CA VAL A 135 6.41 -11.67 -5.14
C VAL A 135 6.55 -12.26 -3.74
N CYS A 136 5.56 -13.03 -3.26
CA CYS A 136 5.53 -13.57 -1.90
C CYS A 136 6.56 -14.70 -1.68
N ARG A 137 7.10 -15.27 -2.75
CA ARG A 137 8.14 -16.31 -2.70
C ARG A 137 9.56 -15.74 -2.74
N ALA A 138 9.70 -14.42 -2.86
CA ALA A 138 11.00 -13.80 -2.90
C ALA A 138 11.54 -13.63 -1.47
N ASP A 139 12.59 -14.38 -1.13
CA ASP A 139 13.17 -14.32 0.21
C ASP A 139 14.08 -13.10 0.40
N ILE A 140 14.07 -12.54 1.61
CA ILE A 140 15.02 -11.54 2.07
C ILE A 140 15.51 -11.85 3.48
N THR A 141 16.82 -11.73 3.69
CA THR A 141 17.42 -11.91 5.02
C THR A 141 17.22 -10.66 5.86
N SER A 142 17.28 -10.78 7.20
CA SER A 142 17.19 -9.62 8.09
C SER A 142 18.23 -8.54 7.76
N LYS A 143 19.46 -8.96 7.41
CA LYS A 143 20.52 -8.05 6.94
C LYS A 143 20.16 -7.35 5.63
N GLY A 144 19.51 -8.04 4.70
CA GLY A 144 19.00 -7.45 3.47
C GLY A 144 17.93 -6.40 3.71
N VAL A 145 17.02 -6.65 4.66
CA VAL A 145 16.00 -5.68 5.09
C VAL A 145 16.66 -4.45 5.72
N GLU A 146 17.63 -4.64 6.62
CA GLU A 146 18.40 -3.55 7.23
C GLU A 146 19.14 -2.72 6.18
N PHE A 147 19.78 -3.38 5.21
CA PHE A 147 20.45 -2.71 4.09
C PHE A 147 19.47 -1.85 3.28
N LEU A 148 18.33 -2.40 2.87
CA LEU A 148 17.33 -1.63 2.14
C LEU A 148 16.80 -0.45 2.96
N ARG A 149 16.55 -0.63 4.27
CA ARG A 149 16.14 0.47 5.14
C ARG A 149 17.18 1.58 5.18
N TYR A 150 18.45 1.23 5.35
CA TYR A 150 19.54 2.19 5.36
C TYR A 150 19.66 2.93 4.03
N THR A 151 19.69 2.20 2.91
CA THR A 151 19.76 2.76 1.55
C THR A 151 18.62 3.74 1.28
N LEU A 152 17.44 3.49 1.83
CA LEU A 152 16.24 4.30 1.61
C LEU A 152 16.02 5.39 2.68
N GLY A 153 16.97 5.58 3.62
CA GLY A 153 16.84 6.56 4.69
C GLY A 153 15.68 6.29 5.66
N LEU A 154 15.33 5.00 5.83
CA LEU A 154 14.26 4.53 6.72
C LEU A 154 14.79 4.11 8.11
N ASP A 155 16.10 4.21 8.34
CA ASP A 155 16.80 3.83 9.58
C ASP A 155 16.61 4.83 10.73
N ARG A 156 16.41 6.12 10.41
CA ARG A 156 16.30 7.23 11.39
C ARG A 156 14.87 7.73 11.61
N SER A 157 13.93 7.23 10.82
CA SER A 157 12.55 7.68 10.83
C SER A 157 11.79 6.93 11.92
N SER A 158 10.97 7.61 12.72
CA SER A 158 9.95 6.90 13.52
C SER A 158 9.17 6.00 12.57
N ALA A 159 8.79 4.79 12.99
CA ALA A 159 8.22 3.71 12.17
C ALA A 159 6.98 4.06 11.29
N ARG A 160 6.57 5.33 11.27
CA ARG A 160 5.46 5.91 10.52
C ARG A 160 5.86 6.95 9.46
N SER A 161 7.12 7.37 9.36
CA SER A 161 7.52 8.48 8.48
C SER A 161 8.20 7.99 7.20
N PHE A 162 7.48 8.06 6.09
CA PHE A 162 7.97 7.76 4.73
C PHE A 162 8.79 8.90 4.11
N LYS A 163 9.18 9.90 4.91
CA LYS A 163 10.01 11.03 4.45
C LYS A 163 11.32 10.61 3.80
N GLY A 164 11.91 9.48 4.25
CA GLY A 164 13.09 8.90 3.62
C GLY A 164 12.85 8.51 2.16
N LEU A 165 11.73 7.85 1.87
CA LEU A 165 11.33 7.52 0.49
C LEU A 165 11.08 8.79 -0.33
N GLU A 166 10.37 9.76 0.23
CA GLU A 166 10.09 11.03 -0.47
C GLU A 166 11.38 11.76 -0.83
N SER A 167 12.37 11.79 0.07
CA SER A 167 13.69 12.34 -0.22
C SER A 167 14.36 11.64 -1.39
N VAL A 168 14.39 10.30 -1.40
CA VAL A 168 14.96 9.52 -2.51
C VAL A 168 14.24 9.80 -3.82
N LEU A 169 12.91 9.93 -3.78
CA LEU A 169 12.11 10.23 -4.97
C LEU A 169 12.36 11.65 -5.49
N GLN A 170 12.85 12.57 -4.66
CA GLN A 170 13.22 13.93 -5.02
C GLN A 170 14.68 14.07 -5.48
N ASP A 171 15.57 13.12 -5.18
CA ASP A 171 16.98 13.13 -5.60
C ASP A 171 17.11 13.36 -7.12
N GLN A 172 18.02 14.24 -7.54
CA GLN A 172 18.22 14.51 -8.97
C GLN A 172 18.95 13.32 -9.59
N ILE A 173 18.29 12.63 -10.52
CA ILE A 173 18.88 11.56 -11.32
C ILE A 173 18.63 11.80 -12.81
N ASP A 174 19.60 11.41 -13.61
CA ASP A 174 19.68 11.59 -15.05
C ASP A 174 20.47 10.43 -15.71
N GLU A 175 20.76 10.57 -17.00
CA GLU A 175 21.47 9.57 -17.80
C GLU A 175 22.90 9.29 -17.35
N ASN A 176 23.52 10.21 -16.61
CA ASN A 176 24.89 10.10 -16.10
C ASN A 176 24.94 9.51 -14.69
N SER A 177 23.78 9.38 -14.04
CA SER A 177 23.68 8.84 -12.69
C SER A 177 24.14 7.39 -12.64
N SER A 178 24.75 7.01 -11.54
CA SER A 178 25.22 5.65 -11.35
C SER A 178 24.06 4.65 -11.29
N ARG A 179 24.35 3.40 -11.62
CA ARG A 179 23.38 2.31 -11.47
C ARG A 179 22.80 2.24 -10.06
N GLN A 180 23.60 2.49 -9.03
CA GLN A 180 23.14 2.43 -7.63
C GLN A 180 22.11 3.52 -7.33
N GLU A 181 22.27 4.72 -7.88
CA GLU A 181 21.30 5.83 -7.72
C GLU A 181 19.99 5.51 -8.44
N ILE A 182 20.06 4.96 -9.65
CA ILE A 182 18.88 4.54 -10.41
C ILE A 182 18.14 3.38 -9.72
N ASP A 183 18.87 2.36 -9.25
CA ASP A 183 18.28 1.21 -8.56
C ASP A 183 17.66 1.65 -7.22
N ARG A 184 18.30 2.57 -6.49
CA ARG A 184 17.74 3.19 -5.29
C ARG A 184 16.42 3.90 -5.57
N PHE A 185 16.33 4.66 -6.68
CA PHE A 185 15.08 5.29 -7.11
C PHE A 185 14.00 4.27 -7.47
N LYS A 186 14.31 3.24 -8.26
CA LYS A 186 13.37 2.17 -8.64
C LYS A 186 12.76 1.50 -7.41
N ILE A 187 13.61 1.09 -6.47
CA ILE A 187 13.20 0.42 -5.22
C ILE A 187 12.33 1.36 -4.38
N ALA A 188 12.75 2.62 -4.21
CA ALA A 188 11.98 3.61 -3.46
C ALA A 188 10.60 3.85 -4.07
N PHE A 189 10.52 3.94 -5.40
CA PHE A 189 9.27 4.13 -6.13
C PHE A 189 8.31 2.97 -5.91
N VAL A 190 8.78 1.73 -6.08
CA VAL A 190 7.93 0.54 -5.87
C VAL A 190 7.42 0.49 -4.43
N ILE A 191 8.29 0.66 -3.44
CA ILE A 191 7.84 0.69 -2.03
C ILE A 191 6.81 1.81 -1.82
N TYR A 192 7.07 3.01 -2.33
CA TYR A 192 6.17 4.15 -2.17
C TYR A 192 4.78 3.86 -2.73
N VAL A 193 4.66 3.34 -3.95
CA VAL A 193 3.35 3.05 -4.55
C VAL A 193 2.65 1.86 -3.90
N MET A 194 3.41 0.87 -3.42
CA MET A 194 2.85 -0.28 -2.69
C MET A 194 2.26 0.16 -1.35
N VAL A 195 2.96 1.00 -0.59
CA VAL A 195 2.50 1.42 0.74
C VAL A 195 1.36 2.45 0.67
N HIS A 196 1.33 3.28 -0.38
CA HIS A 196 0.34 4.36 -0.51
C HIS A 196 -0.88 3.96 -1.35
N LEU A 197 -0.79 3.07 -2.33
CA LEU A 197 -1.87 2.86 -3.30
C LEU A 197 -2.18 1.37 -3.53
N LEU A 198 -1.17 0.57 -3.86
CA LEU A 198 -1.39 -0.75 -4.44
C LEU A 198 -1.61 -1.86 -3.40
N ALA A 199 -1.00 -1.77 -2.22
CA ALA A 199 -1.24 -2.73 -1.13
C ALA A 199 -1.18 -2.04 0.25
N PRO A 200 -1.91 -0.93 0.46
CA PRO A 200 -1.87 -0.22 1.73
C PRO A 200 -2.40 -1.10 2.87
N SER A 201 -1.51 -1.54 3.76
CA SER A 201 -1.81 -2.41 4.89
C SER A 201 -1.77 -1.69 6.25
N ALA A 202 -2.34 -2.32 7.28
CA ALA A 202 -2.33 -1.77 8.62
C ALA A 202 -0.97 -1.87 9.36
N LYS A 203 -0.14 -2.85 9.00
CA LYS A 203 0.99 -3.41 9.77
C LYS A 203 2.39 -2.95 9.30
N TRP A 204 2.52 -1.72 8.80
CA TRP A 204 3.79 -1.20 8.27
C TRP A 204 4.84 -0.88 9.33
N ASP A 205 4.46 -0.89 10.61
CA ASP A 205 5.38 -0.60 11.69
C ASP A 205 6.53 -1.62 11.73
N HIS A 206 6.30 -2.91 11.45
CA HIS A 206 7.39 -3.90 11.39
C HIS A 206 7.18 -5.09 10.42
N GLY A 207 6.01 -5.25 9.78
CA GLY A 207 5.60 -6.55 9.20
C GLY A 207 5.27 -6.64 7.69
N ASN A 208 5.09 -5.53 6.96
CA ASN A 208 4.81 -5.59 5.51
C ASN A 208 6.10 -5.41 4.70
N ILE A 209 7.00 -6.39 4.86
CA ILE A 209 8.27 -6.52 4.14
C ILE A 209 8.27 -7.76 3.23
N ASP A 210 7.11 -8.40 3.10
CA ASP A 210 6.85 -9.64 2.36
C ASP A 210 7.11 -9.51 0.85
N PHE A 211 7.07 -8.29 0.30
CA PHE A 211 7.48 -8.04 -1.08
C PHE A 211 8.94 -7.55 -1.24
N TRP A 212 9.66 -7.27 -0.14
CA TRP A 212 11.01 -6.68 -0.24
C TRP A 212 12.04 -7.62 -0.85
N GLY A 213 11.83 -8.94 -0.75
CA GLY A 213 12.67 -9.90 -1.44
C GLY A 213 12.65 -9.74 -2.97
N ALA A 214 11.54 -9.26 -3.53
CA ALA A 214 11.42 -8.97 -4.97
C ALA A 214 12.20 -7.70 -5.39
N LEU A 215 12.62 -6.88 -4.42
CA LEU A 215 13.33 -5.61 -4.65
C LEU A 215 14.85 -5.73 -4.56
N LYS A 216 15.39 -6.89 -4.16
CA LYS A 216 16.84 -7.09 -4.00
C LYS A 216 17.62 -6.86 -5.30
N ASN A 217 17.00 -7.20 -6.43
CA ASN A 217 17.56 -6.99 -7.76
C ASN A 217 16.57 -6.16 -8.58
N ALA A 218 16.90 -4.89 -8.79
CA ALA A 218 16.06 -3.96 -9.51
C ALA A 218 15.82 -4.37 -10.97
N ASP A 219 16.70 -5.16 -11.58
CA ASP A 219 16.57 -5.66 -12.95
C ASP A 219 15.52 -6.77 -13.10
N LEU A 220 15.03 -7.33 -11.99
CA LEU A 220 14.03 -8.40 -12.00
C LEU A 220 12.64 -7.92 -11.58
N ILE A 221 12.49 -6.65 -11.20
CA ILE A 221 11.24 -6.11 -10.66
C ILE A 221 10.08 -6.34 -11.63
N ASP A 222 10.26 -6.07 -12.91
CA ASP A 222 9.25 -6.26 -13.97
C ASP A 222 8.85 -7.73 -14.19
N ARG A 223 9.71 -8.68 -13.80
CA ARG A 223 9.46 -10.12 -13.92
C ARG A 223 8.57 -10.68 -12.82
N PHE A 224 8.31 -9.93 -11.76
CA PHE A 224 7.42 -10.34 -10.69
C PHE A 224 5.96 -10.03 -11.00
N ASN A 225 5.05 -10.87 -10.48
CA ASN A 225 3.61 -10.71 -10.62
C ASN A 225 3.06 -9.76 -9.55
N TRP A 226 3.28 -8.47 -9.73
CA TRP A 226 2.73 -7.42 -8.86
C TRP A 226 1.20 -7.38 -8.91
N CYS A 227 0.61 -7.70 -10.06
CA CYS A 227 -0.83 -7.83 -10.22
C CYS A 227 -1.45 -8.84 -9.23
N ARG A 228 -0.88 -10.04 -9.16
CA ARG A 228 -1.29 -11.11 -8.23
C ARG A 228 -1.14 -10.66 -6.79
N TYR A 229 0.00 -10.06 -6.46
CA TYR A 229 0.25 -9.56 -5.12
C TYR A 229 -0.82 -8.55 -4.69
N VAL A 230 -1.05 -7.52 -5.51
CA VAL A 230 -2.06 -6.48 -5.24
C VAL A 230 -3.47 -7.06 -5.14
N TYR A 231 -3.83 -7.96 -6.06
CA TYR A 231 -5.15 -8.60 -6.04
C TYR A 231 -5.33 -9.46 -4.79
N GLY A 232 -4.29 -10.18 -4.34
CA GLY A 232 -4.30 -10.92 -3.07
C GLY A 232 -4.68 -10.03 -1.88
N HIS A 233 -4.07 -8.84 -1.76
CA HIS A 233 -4.42 -7.88 -0.70
C HIS A 233 -5.87 -7.37 -0.81
N VAL A 234 -6.43 -7.24 -2.03
CA VAL A 234 -7.85 -6.91 -2.24
C VAL A 234 -8.76 -8.05 -1.78
N LEU A 235 -8.40 -9.30 -2.08
CA LEU A 235 -9.15 -10.48 -1.65
C LEU A 235 -9.13 -10.67 -0.13
N GLU A 236 -8.00 -10.45 0.52
CA GLU A 236 -7.87 -10.46 1.98
C GLU A 236 -8.78 -9.41 2.64
N ASP A 237 -8.82 -8.19 2.09
CA ASP A 237 -9.68 -7.15 2.62
C ASP A 237 -11.16 -7.43 2.36
N ALA A 238 -11.50 -8.02 1.21
CA ALA A 238 -12.86 -8.47 0.90
C ALA A 238 -13.32 -9.54 1.88
N GLN A 239 -12.48 -10.54 2.18
CA GLN A 239 -12.78 -11.56 3.19
C GLN A 239 -13.10 -10.92 4.55
N ARG A 240 -12.21 -10.05 5.03
CA ARG A 240 -12.37 -9.33 6.30
C ARG A 240 -13.66 -8.51 6.33
N VAL A 241 -13.96 -7.75 5.26
CA VAL A 241 -15.18 -6.93 5.17
C VAL A 241 -16.42 -7.82 5.18
N ARG A 242 -16.43 -8.94 4.46
CA ARG A 242 -17.54 -9.89 4.46
C ARG A 242 -17.79 -10.48 5.84
N GLU A 243 -16.74 -10.85 6.56
CA GLU A 243 -16.83 -11.34 7.94
C GLU A 243 -17.46 -10.29 8.86
N CYS A 244 -17.00 -9.03 8.82
CA CYS A 244 -17.60 -7.95 9.59
C CYS A 244 -19.09 -7.77 9.27
N VAL A 245 -19.46 -7.71 7.98
CA VAL A 245 -20.85 -7.53 7.55
C VAL A 245 -21.73 -8.70 8.00
N SER A 246 -21.25 -9.95 7.88
CA SER A 246 -22.00 -11.14 8.31
C SER A 246 -22.27 -11.17 9.81
N GLN A 247 -21.38 -10.58 10.61
CA GLN A 247 -21.47 -10.49 12.06
C GLN A 247 -22.14 -9.19 12.54
N ASN A 248 -22.65 -8.36 11.62
CA ASN A 248 -23.17 -7.01 11.93
C ASN A 248 -22.16 -6.12 12.67
N LEU A 249 -20.87 -6.31 12.43
CA LEU A 249 -19.79 -5.49 12.98
C LEU A 249 -19.49 -4.29 12.08
N PRO A 250 -19.12 -3.14 12.65
CA PRO A 250 -18.75 -1.96 11.87
C PRO A 250 -17.43 -2.18 11.12
N VAL A 251 -17.41 -1.81 9.84
CA VAL A 251 -16.17 -1.73 9.06
C VAL A 251 -15.53 -0.37 9.33
N THR A 252 -14.48 -0.33 10.17
CA THR A 252 -13.83 0.92 10.60
C THR A 252 -12.72 1.40 9.66
N SER A 253 -12.16 0.48 8.86
CA SER A 253 -11.09 0.78 7.90
C SER A 253 -11.17 -0.12 6.67
N ILE A 254 -10.56 0.36 5.58
CA ILE A 254 -10.36 -0.37 4.32
C ILE A 254 -8.85 -0.44 4.04
N SER A 255 -8.38 -1.63 3.69
CA SER A 255 -6.99 -1.91 3.33
C SER A 255 -6.92 -2.41 1.87
N GLY A 256 -5.70 -2.55 1.34
CA GLY A 256 -5.49 -2.97 -0.04
C GLY A 256 -5.99 -1.94 -1.07
N CYS A 257 -5.85 -2.28 -2.36
CA CYS A 257 -6.19 -1.36 -3.44
C CYS A 257 -7.69 -1.38 -3.79
N HIS A 258 -8.56 -1.04 -2.84
CA HIS A 258 -10.02 -0.97 -3.06
C HIS A 258 -10.46 -0.02 -4.22
N LEU A 259 -9.59 0.90 -4.67
CA LEU A 259 -9.81 1.75 -5.85
C LEU A 259 -9.92 0.96 -7.15
N PHE A 260 -9.22 -0.17 -7.21
CA PHE A 260 -9.29 -1.12 -8.31
C PHE A 260 -10.74 -1.48 -8.65
N LEU A 261 -11.54 -1.80 -7.61
CA LEU A 261 -12.92 -2.24 -7.76
C LEU A 261 -13.87 -1.12 -8.20
N GLN A 262 -13.47 0.16 -8.02
CA GLN A 262 -14.24 1.30 -8.50
C GLN A 262 -13.89 1.71 -9.94
N SER A 263 -12.79 1.16 -10.47
CA SER A 263 -12.23 1.52 -11.78
C SER A 263 -12.55 0.49 -12.85
N SER A 264 -13.20 -0.63 -12.51
CA SER A 264 -13.75 -1.55 -13.50
C SER A 264 -14.80 -0.80 -14.30
N ARG A 265 -14.49 -0.59 -15.60
CA ARG A 265 -15.29 0.21 -16.52
C ARG A 265 -16.77 -0.13 -16.37
N SER A 266 -17.62 0.90 -16.39
CA SER A 266 -19.02 0.74 -16.74
C SER A 266 -19.11 -0.19 -17.95
N LEU A 267 -19.72 -1.35 -17.74
CA LEU A 267 -20.15 -2.27 -18.79
C LEU A 267 -21.00 -1.54 -19.82
#